data_AF-A0A8C5GCU7-F1
#
_entry.id   AF-A0A8C5GCU7-F1
#
_cell.length_a   1.000
_cell.length_b   1.000
_cell.length_c   1.000
_cell.angle_alpha   90.00
_cell.angle_beta   90.00
_cell.angle_gamma   90.00
#
_symmetry.space_group_name_H-M   'P 1'
#
loop_
_entity.id
_entity.type
_entity.pdbx_description
1 polymer ?
#
loop_
_entity_poly.entity_id
_entity_poly.type
_entity_poly.pdbx_seq_one_letter_code
_entity_poly.pdbx_strand_id
1 'polypeptide(L)'
;MAKSFISASNGNNLKFGEASLEQLTDFLFNLNQRNKENLRNLPKNSGDFKTSAIIADIFRITQQLGLDPLVGYQAVELLQRFMVKHLTGYLSASPSLSDDQPIHNEELVEKFPLILFSCIRLASKLSFYSQMIDSNVAVRLLYSLGHSVTKQGVLELELMVLKGLEFRLDFPNPLTYVETLLEVLRHNEPCVPVQLLYHQCRHVLLFITLQRKAFYESLLITSLQTSSSSSSPSQKQREKFVTVTEDYMLLGVGVISVSAFILCFRMWQQVVAELSHMTGITKRSITDFTFVTVKLIIDPHPTSSHLTH
;
A
#
# COMPACT_ATOMS: atom_id res chain seq x y z
N MET A 1 4.30 23.46 1.80
CA MET A 1 2.87 23.79 1.55
C MET A 1 2.05 22.51 1.62
N ALA A 2 1.64 22.10 2.82
CA ALA A 2 0.86 20.88 3.05
C ALA A 2 -0.30 21.21 4.00
N LYS A 3 -1.35 21.86 3.48
CA LYS A 3 -2.58 22.13 4.22
C LYS A 3 -3.75 22.03 3.24
N SER A 4 -4.49 20.92 3.34
CA SER A 4 -5.76 20.55 2.69
C SER A 4 -5.72 19.23 1.93
N PHE A 5 -5.21 18.17 2.58
CA PHE A 5 -5.60 16.82 2.20
C PHE A 5 -6.69 16.39 3.17
N ILE A 6 -7.72 15.70 2.65
CA ILE A 6 -8.85 15.07 3.36
C ILE A 6 -10.13 15.92 3.37
N SER A 7 -10.94 15.67 2.35
CA SER A 7 -12.40 15.77 2.44
C SER A 7 -12.91 14.54 3.18
N ALA A 8 -13.76 14.76 4.19
CA ALA A 8 -14.53 13.71 4.84
C ALA A 8 -15.52 13.12 3.82
N SER A 9 -15.21 11.94 3.29
CA SER A 9 -16.21 11.12 2.60
C SER A 9 -17.25 10.69 3.62
N ASN A 10 -18.49 11.13 3.41
CA ASN A 10 -19.67 10.81 4.20
C ASN A 10 -19.76 9.32 4.53
N GLY A 11 -20.17 9.05 5.77
CA GLY A 11 -20.36 7.72 6.31
C GLY A 11 -21.48 6.98 5.59
N ASN A 12 -21.11 6.06 4.71
CA ASN A 12 -21.91 4.86 4.52
C ASN A 12 -21.78 4.03 5.80
N ASN A 13 -22.89 3.46 6.28
CA ASN A 13 -22.93 2.61 7.47
C ASN A 13 -22.00 1.40 7.29
N LEU A 14 -20.72 1.55 7.69
CA LEU A 14 -19.75 0.48 7.74
C LEU A 14 -20.20 -0.51 8.82
N LYS A 15 -20.66 -1.67 8.37
CA LYS A 15 -21.18 -2.74 9.21
C LYS A 15 -20.07 -3.77 9.43
N PHE A 16 -19.37 -3.61 10.55
CA PHE A 16 -18.45 -4.63 11.04
C PHE A 16 -19.18 -5.62 11.96
N GLY A 17 -18.83 -6.90 11.88
CA GLY A 17 -19.39 -8.00 12.67
C GLY A 17 -20.62 -8.65 12.06
N GLU A 18 -20.85 -8.49 10.75
CA GLU A 18 -21.96 -9.15 10.03
C GLU A 18 -21.53 -10.48 9.39
N ALA A 19 -20.24 -10.67 9.12
CA ALA A 19 -19.73 -11.90 8.53
C ALA A 19 -19.69 -13.04 9.57
N SER A 20 -19.99 -14.26 9.12
CA SER A 20 -19.92 -15.43 10.01
C SER A 20 -18.47 -15.80 10.35
N LEU A 21 -18.25 -16.36 11.55
CA LEU A 21 -16.91 -16.77 11.99
C LEU A 21 -16.23 -17.75 11.03
N GLU A 22 -16.98 -18.70 10.47
CA GLU A 22 -16.47 -19.68 9.51
C GLU A 22 -15.94 -18.99 8.24
N GLN A 23 -16.76 -18.12 7.64
CA GLN A 23 -16.36 -17.34 6.46
C GLN A 23 -15.15 -16.44 6.75
N LEU A 24 -15.11 -15.80 7.92
CA LEU A 24 -13.99 -14.95 8.32
C LEU A 24 -12.69 -15.73 8.52
N THR A 25 -12.78 -16.92 9.12
CA THR A 25 -11.63 -17.79 9.34
C THR A 25 -11.05 -18.25 8.00
N ASP A 26 -11.90 -18.70 7.08
CA ASP A 26 -11.48 -19.12 5.74
C ASP A 26 -10.89 -17.95 4.95
N PHE A 27 -11.52 -16.78 5.01
CA PHE A 27 -11.05 -15.59 4.31
C PHE A 27 -9.70 -15.11 4.85
N LEU A 28 -9.53 -15.04 6.18
CA LEU A 28 -8.26 -14.67 6.81
C LEU A 28 -7.17 -15.69 6.50
N PHE A 29 -7.49 -16.98 6.52
CA PHE A 29 -6.56 -18.04 6.15
C PHE A 29 -6.08 -17.86 4.69
N ASN A 30 -7.01 -17.71 3.75
CA ASN A 30 -6.69 -17.50 2.34
C ASN A 30 -5.87 -16.22 2.12
N LEU A 31 -6.22 -15.13 2.81
CA LEU A 31 -5.50 -13.87 2.73
C LEU A 31 -4.06 -14.01 3.26
N ASN A 32 -3.87 -14.73 4.37
CA ASN A 32 -2.54 -15.03 4.92
C ASN A 32 -1.71 -15.94 3.99
N GLN A 33 -2.34 -16.95 3.37
CA GLN A 33 -1.65 -17.80 2.39
C GLN A 33 -1.18 -17.00 1.18
N ARG A 34 -2.06 -16.17 0.60
CA ARG A 34 -1.71 -15.26 -0.51
C ARG A 34 -0.56 -14.33 -0.14
N ASN A 35 -0.57 -13.76 1.07
CA ASN A 35 0.53 -12.93 1.57
C ASN A 35 1.85 -13.72 1.61
N LYS A 36 1.85 -14.93 2.22
CA LYS A 36 3.04 -15.80 2.31
C LYS A 36 3.56 -16.23 0.94
N GLU A 37 2.67 -16.58 0.01
CA GLU A 37 3.03 -16.93 -1.36
C GLU A 37 3.65 -15.75 -2.11
N ASN A 38 3.09 -14.54 -1.94
CA ASN A 38 3.65 -13.32 -2.50
C ASN A 38 5.06 -13.06 -1.94
N LEU A 39 5.26 -13.20 -0.62
CA LEU A 39 6.55 -13.01 0.05
C LEU A 39 7.62 -14.03 -0.38
N ARG A 40 7.21 -15.27 -0.65
CA ARG A 40 8.12 -16.34 -1.14
C ARG A 40 8.59 -16.11 -2.59
N ASN A 41 7.77 -15.43 -3.39
CA ASN A 41 7.97 -15.26 -4.82
C ASN A 41 8.15 -13.78 -5.20
N LEU A 42 8.74 -12.97 -4.32
CA LEU A 42 8.95 -11.54 -4.59
C LEU A 42 9.87 -11.35 -5.81
N PRO A 43 9.42 -10.65 -6.86
CA PRO A 43 10.29 -10.33 -7.98
C PRO A 43 11.39 -9.34 -7.59
N LYS A 44 12.49 -9.32 -8.37
CA LYS A 44 13.50 -8.24 -8.34
C LYS A 44 12.73 -6.91 -8.56
N ASN A 45 13.05 -5.87 -7.77
CA ASN A 45 12.41 -4.54 -7.82
C ASN A 45 11.00 -4.46 -7.18
N SER A 46 10.65 -5.41 -6.29
CA SER A 46 9.42 -5.33 -5.49
C SER A 46 9.42 -4.08 -4.61
N GLY A 47 8.40 -3.23 -4.79
CA GLY A 47 8.22 -1.98 -4.05
C GLY A 47 8.85 -0.74 -4.71
N ASP A 48 9.64 -0.88 -5.77
CA ASP A 48 10.36 0.24 -6.40
C ASP A 48 9.44 1.29 -7.05
N PHE A 49 8.24 0.90 -7.47
CA PHE A 49 7.23 1.80 -8.02
C PHE A 49 6.26 2.33 -6.94
N LYS A 50 6.46 1.95 -5.68
CA LYS A 50 5.72 2.47 -4.51
C LYS A 50 6.44 3.67 -3.88
N THR A 51 6.91 4.61 -4.71
CA THR A 51 7.56 5.83 -4.24
C THR A 51 6.54 6.84 -3.72
N SER A 52 6.95 7.70 -2.79
CA SER A 52 6.08 8.73 -2.21
C SER A 52 5.45 9.64 -3.27
N ALA A 53 6.21 10.00 -4.31
CA ALA A 53 5.73 10.83 -5.43
C ALA A 53 4.63 10.13 -6.23
N ILE A 54 4.87 8.89 -6.68
CA ILE A 54 3.89 8.12 -7.47
C ILE A 54 2.61 7.88 -6.66
N ILE A 55 2.76 7.50 -5.39
CA ILE A 55 1.63 7.28 -4.48
C ILE A 55 0.84 8.58 -4.29
N ALA A 56 1.51 9.71 -4.02
CA ALA A 56 0.86 11.00 -3.85
C ALA A 56 0.06 11.41 -5.11
N ASP A 57 0.60 11.15 -6.31
CA ASP A 57 -0.09 11.42 -7.56
C ASP A 57 -1.34 10.55 -7.72
N ILE A 58 -1.25 9.25 -7.47
CA ILE A 58 -2.40 8.34 -7.53
C ILE A 58 -3.49 8.77 -6.55
N PHE A 59 -3.15 9.04 -5.29
CA PHE A 59 -4.12 9.46 -4.29
C PHE A 59 -4.73 10.84 -4.58
N ARG A 60 -3.94 11.76 -5.17
CA ARG A 60 -4.45 13.07 -5.61
C ARG A 60 -5.45 12.92 -6.76
N ILE A 61 -5.16 12.11 -7.77
CA ILE A 61 -6.05 11.89 -8.92
C ILE A 61 -7.34 11.21 -8.46
N THR A 62 -7.24 10.15 -7.66
CA THR A 62 -8.42 9.43 -7.15
C THR A 62 -9.30 10.33 -6.28
N GLN A 63 -8.71 11.20 -5.45
CA GLN A 63 -9.44 12.21 -4.69
C GLN A 63 -10.12 13.26 -5.58
N GLN A 64 -9.43 13.78 -6.60
CA GLN A 64 -10.01 14.74 -7.56
C GLN A 64 -11.21 14.15 -8.31
N LEU A 65 -11.17 12.84 -8.55
CA LEU A 65 -12.23 12.09 -9.22
C LEU A 65 -13.34 11.62 -8.26
N GLY A 66 -13.22 11.87 -6.94
CA GLY A 66 -14.21 11.47 -5.95
C GLY A 66 -14.28 9.95 -5.70
N LEU A 67 -13.24 9.20 -6.10
CA LEU A 67 -13.24 7.74 -6.05
C LEU A 67 -13.05 7.23 -4.62
N ASP A 68 -13.52 6.00 -4.39
CA ASP A 68 -13.32 5.29 -3.13
C ASP A 68 -11.81 5.12 -2.82
N PRO A 69 -11.36 5.31 -1.56
CA PRO A 69 -9.96 5.14 -1.17
C PRO A 69 -9.33 3.81 -1.59
N LEU A 70 -10.12 2.73 -1.64
CA LEU A 70 -9.67 1.40 -2.08
C LEU A 70 -9.13 1.45 -3.51
N VAL A 71 -9.68 2.30 -4.37
CA VAL A 71 -9.21 2.50 -5.75
C VAL A 71 -7.77 2.98 -5.78
N GLY A 72 -7.37 3.88 -4.87
CA GLY A 72 -6.00 4.36 -4.77
C GLY A 72 -5.01 3.25 -4.41
N TYR A 73 -5.33 2.46 -3.39
CA TYR A 73 -4.49 1.32 -3.00
C TYR A 73 -4.43 0.24 -4.08
N GLN A 74 -5.55 -0.07 -4.73
CA GLN A 74 -5.59 -1.03 -5.83
C GLN A 74 -4.80 -0.54 -7.04
N ALA A 75 -4.89 0.74 -7.40
CA ALA A 75 -4.14 1.32 -8.50
C ALA A 75 -2.62 1.25 -8.27
N VAL A 76 -2.16 1.47 -7.03
CA VAL A 76 -0.75 1.29 -6.63
C VAL A 76 -0.31 -0.17 -6.85
N GLU A 77 -1.13 -1.15 -6.47
CA GLU A 77 -0.84 -2.57 -6.69
C GLU A 77 -0.76 -2.94 -8.16
N LEU A 78 -1.74 -2.49 -8.97
CA LEU A 78 -1.74 -2.74 -10.41
C LEU A 78 -0.52 -2.14 -11.08
N LEU A 79 -0.16 -0.89 -10.74
CA LEU A 79 0.99 -0.20 -11.32
C LEU A 79 2.30 -0.91 -10.95
N GLN A 80 2.52 -1.22 -9.67
CA GLN A 80 3.74 -1.92 -9.22
C GLN A 80 3.91 -3.25 -9.96
N ARG A 81 2.86 -4.07 -10.01
CA ARG A 81 2.91 -5.41 -10.63
C ARG A 81 3.11 -5.32 -12.14
N PHE A 82 2.43 -4.37 -12.79
CA PHE A 82 2.59 -4.14 -14.22
C PHE A 82 4.02 -3.70 -14.54
N MET A 83 4.55 -2.70 -13.83
CA MET A 83 5.87 -2.14 -14.12
C MET A 83 6.99 -3.14 -13.89
N VAL A 84 6.96 -3.90 -12.79
CA VAL A 84 7.95 -4.95 -12.53
C VAL A 84 7.93 -6.02 -13.63
N LYS A 85 6.74 -6.46 -14.03
CA LYS A 85 6.61 -7.49 -15.06
C LYS A 85 6.99 -7.00 -16.45
N HIS A 86 6.59 -5.77 -16.79
CA HIS A 86 6.92 -5.12 -18.05
C HIS A 86 8.44 -4.93 -18.20
N LEU A 87 9.12 -4.43 -17.15
CA LEU A 87 10.57 -4.28 -17.16
C LEU A 87 11.31 -5.62 -17.17
N THR A 88 10.83 -6.61 -16.40
CA THR A 88 11.42 -7.96 -16.40
C THR A 88 11.31 -8.62 -17.78
N GLY A 89 10.17 -8.47 -18.44
CA GLY A 89 9.95 -8.94 -19.81
C GLY A 89 10.85 -8.25 -20.82
N TYR A 90 11.03 -6.92 -20.68
CA TYR A 90 11.92 -6.14 -21.53
C TYR A 90 13.40 -6.56 -21.39
N LEU A 91 13.88 -6.70 -20.15
CA LEU A 91 15.25 -7.17 -19.86
C LEU A 91 15.49 -8.59 -20.39
N SER A 92 14.50 -9.48 -20.28
CA SER A 92 14.59 -10.85 -20.77
C SER A 92 14.60 -10.93 -22.31
N ALA A 93 13.96 -9.96 -22.98
CA ALA A 93 13.93 -9.87 -24.45
C ALA A 93 15.18 -9.18 -25.05
N SER A 94 15.94 -8.42 -24.25
CA SER A 94 17.14 -7.69 -24.68
C SER A 94 18.35 -8.00 -23.77
N PRO A 95 18.95 -9.20 -23.86
CA PRO A 95 20.04 -9.65 -22.98
C PRO A 95 21.38 -8.91 -23.16
N SER A 96 21.48 -7.99 -24.12
CA SER A 96 22.69 -7.20 -24.40
C SER A 96 22.87 -5.98 -23.49
N LEU A 97 21.95 -5.72 -22.56
CA LEU A 97 22.07 -4.66 -21.57
C LEU A 97 22.65 -5.26 -20.28
N SER A 98 23.89 -4.92 -19.96
CA SER A 98 24.52 -5.24 -18.67
C SER A 98 23.71 -4.65 -17.50
N ASP A 99 23.75 -5.33 -16.34
CA ASP A 99 22.95 -5.06 -15.11
C ASP A 99 23.17 -3.63 -14.52
N ASP A 100 24.07 -2.83 -15.09
CA ASP A 100 24.48 -1.47 -14.65
C ASP A 100 24.07 -0.33 -15.61
N GLN A 101 23.42 -0.60 -16.74
CA GLN A 101 22.92 0.47 -17.63
C GLN A 101 21.51 0.89 -17.21
N PRO A 102 21.24 2.18 -16.91
CA PRO A 102 19.88 2.65 -16.69
C PRO A 102 19.08 2.37 -17.97
N ILE A 103 18.01 1.58 -17.84
CA ILE A 103 17.09 1.28 -18.93
C ILE A 103 16.41 2.61 -19.32
N HIS A 104 17.05 3.39 -20.18
CA HIS A 104 16.47 4.57 -20.79
C HIS A 104 15.50 4.11 -21.87
N ASN A 105 14.34 3.62 -21.43
CA ASN A 105 13.20 3.41 -22.32
C ASN A 105 12.40 4.72 -22.35
N GLU A 106 12.83 5.66 -23.19
CA GLU A 106 12.16 6.96 -23.38
C GLU A 106 10.66 6.80 -23.67
N GLU A 107 10.29 5.78 -24.43
CA GLU A 107 8.90 5.44 -24.73
C GLU A 107 8.09 5.05 -23.47
N LEU A 108 8.71 4.34 -22.54
CA LEU A 108 8.08 4.00 -21.26
C LEU A 108 7.92 5.22 -20.35
N VAL A 109 8.91 6.13 -20.35
CA VAL A 109 8.85 7.37 -19.57
C VAL A 109 7.72 8.27 -20.08
N GLU A 110 7.59 8.41 -21.39
CA GLU A 110 6.50 9.19 -22.01
C GLU A 110 5.12 8.59 -21.74
N LYS A 111 5.00 7.24 -21.75
CA LYS A 111 3.75 6.54 -21.50
C LYS A 111 3.42 6.39 -20.00
N PHE A 112 4.36 6.64 -19.10
CA PHE A 112 4.19 6.37 -17.67
C PHE A 112 2.96 7.04 -17.05
N PRO A 113 2.67 8.35 -17.30
CA PRO A 113 1.45 8.98 -16.78
C PRO A 113 0.17 8.32 -17.29
N LEU A 114 0.19 7.84 -18.55
CA LEU A 114 -0.93 7.17 -19.18
C LEU A 114 -1.15 5.76 -18.60
N ILE A 115 -0.06 5.03 -18.33
CA ILE A 115 -0.09 3.73 -17.66
C ILE A 115 -0.62 3.87 -16.23
N LEU A 116 -0.12 4.85 -15.47
CA LEU A 116 -0.58 5.17 -14.13
C LEU A 116 -2.08 5.45 -14.12
N PHE A 117 -2.55 6.31 -15.03
CA PHE A 117 -3.97 6.63 -15.14
C PHE A 117 -4.82 5.42 -15.55
N SER A 118 -4.30 4.56 -16.44
CA SER A 118 -4.96 3.29 -16.82
C SER A 118 -5.13 2.35 -15.63
N CYS A 119 -4.13 2.27 -14.73
CA CYS A 119 -4.24 1.50 -13.48
C CYS A 119 -5.36 2.05 -12.57
N ILE A 120 -5.51 3.37 -12.47
CA ILE A 120 -6.60 4.02 -11.71
C ILE A 120 -7.97 3.66 -12.31
N ARG A 121 -8.11 3.72 -13.64
CA ARG A 121 -9.36 3.35 -14.31
C ARG A 121 -9.72 1.87 -14.12
N LEU A 122 -8.74 0.98 -14.26
CA LEU A 122 -8.95 -0.45 -14.01
C LEU A 122 -9.36 -0.71 -12.56
N ALA A 123 -8.67 -0.09 -11.59
CA ALA A 123 -9.03 -0.17 -10.17
C ALA A 123 -10.46 0.37 -9.90
N SER A 124 -10.85 1.48 -10.53
CA SER A 124 -12.19 2.05 -10.43
C SER A 124 -13.26 1.12 -11.04
N LYS A 125 -12.97 0.43 -12.14
CA LYS A 125 -13.88 -0.57 -12.73
C LYS A 125 -14.05 -1.79 -11.84
N LEU A 126 -12.99 -2.20 -11.14
CA LEU A 126 -13.03 -3.33 -10.20
C LEU A 126 -13.80 -3.02 -8.92
N SER A 127 -13.88 -1.75 -8.51
CA SER A 127 -14.42 -1.40 -7.20
C SER A 127 -15.94 -1.43 -7.10
N PHE A 128 -16.70 -1.79 -8.15
CA PHE A 128 -18.18 -1.92 -8.21
C PHE A 128 -19.00 -0.71 -7.67
N TYR A 129 -18.37 0.34 -7.17
CA TYR A 129 -19.00 1.57 -6.68
C TYR A 129 -19.20 2.56 -7.83
N SER A 130 -20.35 3.22 -7.80
CA SER A 130 -21.08 3.92 -8.87
C SER A 130 -20.36 5.00 -9.71
N GLN A 131 -19.07 5.25 -9.51
CA GLN A 131 -18.31 6.29 -10.22
C GLN A 131 -17.30 5.69 -11.20
N MET A 132 -17.81 4.98 -12.21
CA MET A 132 -16.97 4.45 -13.28
C MET A 132 -16.45 5.60 -14.16
N ILE A 133 -15.13 5.72 -14.30
CA ILE A 133 -14.50 6.71 -15.18
C ILE A 133 -14.74 6.31 -16.64
N ASP A 134 -15.69 6.96 -17.32
CA ASP A 134 -15.92 6.75 -18.75
C ASP A 134 -14.75 7.27 -19.60
N SER A 135 -14.71 6.85 -20.88
CA SER A 135 -13.60 7.24 -21.77
C SER A 135 -13.60 8.73 -22.13
N ASN A 136 -14.71 9.47 -21.95
CA ASN A 136 -14.75 10.91 -22.18
C ASN A 136 -14.08 11.67 -21.03
N VAL A 137 -14.39 11.29 -19.78
CA VAL A 137 -13.77 11.82 -18.57
C VAL A 137 -12.27 11.55 -18.60
N ALA A 138 -11.87 10.33 -18.97
CA ALA A 138 -10.47 9.95 -19.14
C ALA A 138 -9.72 10.87 -20.12
N VAL A 139 -10.24 11.03 -21.33
CA VAL A 139 -9.62 11.88 -22.37
C VAL A 139 -9.53 13.34 -21.92
N ARG A 140 -10.59 13.89 -21.31
CA ARG A 140 -10.58 15.28 -20.81
C ARG A 140 -9.54 15.50 -19.70
N LEU A 141 -9.44 14.56 -18.77
CA LEU A 141 -8.49 14.67 -17.66
C LEU A 141 -7.05 14.55 -18.18
N LEU A 142 -6.76 13.57 -19.04
CA LEU A 142 -5.45 13.43 -19.67
C LEU A 142 -5.07 14.69 -20.47
N TYR A 143 -6.03 15.26 -21.22
CA TYR A 143 -5.81 16.51 -21.94
C TYR A 143 -5.46 17.68 -20.99
N SER A 144 -6.14 17.79 -19.85
CA SER A 144 -5.83 18.80 -18.83
C SER A 144 -4.45 18.64 -18.18
N LEU A 145 -3.89 17.42 -18.23
CA LEU A 145 -2.53 17.11 -17.78
C LEU A 145 -1.48 17.26 -18.89
N GLY A 146 -1.86 17.74 -20.07
CA GLY A 146 -0.96 17.95 -21.21
C GLY A 146 -0.81 16.74 -22.15
N HIS A 147 -1.62 15.69 -21.98
CA HIS A 147 -1.58 14.49 -22.81
C HIS A 147 -2.74 14.44 -23.80
N SER A 148 -2.42 14.50 -25.09
CA SER A 148 -3.41 14.30 -26.17
C SER A 148 -3.57 12.81 -26.46
N VAL A 149 -4.72 12.23 -26.12
CA VAL A 149 -5.01 10.80 -26.30
C VAL A 149 -6.42 10.62 -26.88
N THR A 150 -6.57 9.70 -27.84
CA THR A 150 -7.89 9.33 -28.37
C THR A 150 -8.59 8.35 -27.44
N LYS A 151 -9.92 8.24 -27.53
CA LYS A 151 -10.68 7.22 -26.77
C LYS A 151 -10.14 5.80 -27.02
N GLN A 152 -9.78 5.51 -28.27
CA GLN A 152 -9.18 4.25 -28.68
C GLN A 152 -7.82 4.02 -28.00
N GLY A 153 -6.95 5.04 -28.00
CA GLY A 153 -5.65 4.97 -27.33
C GLY A 153 -5.77 4.71 -25.83
N VAL A 154 -6.76 5.31 -25.15
CA VAL A 154 -7.01 5.02 -23.73
C VAL A 154 -7.40 3.55 -23.52
N LEU A 155 -8.25 2.97 -24.38
CA LEU A 155 -8.63 1.55 -24.30
C LEU A 155 -7.45 0.61 -24.59
N GLU A 156 -6.59 0.96 -25.55
CA GLU A 156 -5.39 0.20 -25.88
C GLU A 156 -4.40 0.16 -24.73
N LEU A 157 -4.24 1.26 -24.00
CA LEU A 157 -3.40 1.32 -22.80
C LEU A 157 -3.98 0.49 -21.63
N GLU A 158 -5.30 0.53 -21.41
CA GLU A 158 -5.92 -0.37 -20.43
C GLU A 158 -5.73 -1.84 -20.82
N LEU A 159 -5.90 -2.17 -22.10
CA LEU A 159 -5.69 -3.53 -22.60
C LEU A 159 -4.22 -3.96 -22.49
N MET A 160 -3.27 -3.04 -22.69
CA MET A 160 -1.84 -3.27 -22.47
C MET A 160 -1.59 -3.64 -21.00
N VAL A 161 -2.14 -2.88 -20.05
CA VAL A 161 -1.98 -3.16 -18.61
C VAL A 161 -2.61 -4.51 -18.26
N LEU A 162 -3.83 -4.79 -18.74
CA LEU A 162 -4.51 -6.06 -18.53
C LEU A 162 -3.70 -7.25 -19.05
N LYS A 163 -3.20 -7.19 -20.29
CA LYS A 163 -2.36 -8.23 -20.88
C LYS A 163 -1.06 -8.39 -20.11
N GLY A 164 -0.41 -7.28 -19.74
CA GLY A 164 0.78 -7.27 -18.91
C GLY A 164 0.57 -7.99 -17.59
N LEU A 165 -0.60 -7.81 -16.97
CA LEU A 165 -0.99 -8.48 -15.72
C LEU A 165 -1.58 -9.89 -15.92
N GLU A 166 -1.61 -10.45 -17.15
CA GLU A 166 -2.28 -11.72 -17.46
C GLU A 166 -3.74 -11.75 -16.99
N PHE A 167 -4.43 -10.60 -17.01
CA PHE A 167 -5.80 -10.44 -16.53
C PHE A 167 -6.01 -10.82 -15.05
N ARG A 168 -4.92 -10.97 -14.27
CA ARG A 168 -4.99 -11.16 -12.82
C ARG A 168 -5.08 -9.78 -12.18
N LEU A 169 -6.22 -9.47 -11.57
CA LEU A 169 -6.51 -8.16 -10.98
C LEU A 169 -6.95 -8.25 -9.52
N ASP A 170 -7.25 -9.45 -9.04
CA ASP A 170 -7.79 -9.78 -7.72
C ASP A 170 -6.72 -9.79 -6.62
N PHE A 171 -5.65 -9.00 -6.82
CA PHE A 171 -4.59 -8.85 -5.84
C PHE A 171 -5.11 -8.09 -4.61
N PRO A 172 -5.01 -8.67 -3.40
CA PRO A 172 -5.36 -7.94 -2.19
C PRO A 172 -4.45 -6.73 -1.99
N ASN A 173 -5.06 -5.59 -1.67
CA ASN A 173 -4.34 -4.36 -1.36
C ASN A 173 -4.27 -4.13 0.17
N PRO A 174 -3.39 -3.23 0.66
CA PRO A 174 -3.21 -3.02 2.10
C PRO A 174 -4.48 -2.73 2.90
N LEU A 175 -5.44 -2.01 2.32
CA LEU A 175 -6.69 -1.67 3.01
C LEU A 175 -7.57 -2.91 3.22
N THR A 176 -7.57 -3.86 2.27
CA THR A 176 -8.27 -5.14 2.42
C THR A 176 -7.78 -5.93 3.64
N TYR A 177 -6.47 -5.92 3.92
CA TYR A 177 -5.94 -6.57 5.13
C TYR A 177 -6.44 -5.88 6.39
N VAL A 178 -6.39 -4.54 6.43
CA VAL A 178 -6.89 -3.76 7.57
C VAL A 178 -8.37 -4.04 7.83
N GLU A 179 -9.21 -4.01 6.80
CA GLU A 179 -10.65 -4.25 6.91
C GLU A 179 -10.96 -5.67 7.40
N THR A 180 -10.29 -6.67 6.83
CA THR A 180 -10.44 -8.07 7.24
C THR A 180 -10.05 -8.29 8.69
N LEU A 181 -8.90 -7.74 9.10
CA LEU A 181 -8.40 -7.89 10.46
C LEU A 181 -9.28 -7.15 11.46
N LEU A 182 -9.86 -6.00 11.10
CA LEU A 182 -10.83 -5.29 11.94
C LEU A 182 -12.16 -6.07 12.08
N GLU A 183 -12.60 -6.75 11.02
CA GLU A 183 -13.79 -7.60 11.06
C GLU A 183 -13.59 -8.80 12.00
N VAL A 184 -12.44 -9.48 11.91
CA VAL A 184 -12.06 -10.56 12.83
C VAL A 184 -11.92 -10.04 14.26
N LEU A 185 -11.27 -8.88 14.45
CA LEU A 185 -11.13 -8.25 15.77
C LEU A 185 -12.50 -7.89 16.35
N ARG A 186 -13.46 -7.43 15.54
CA ARG A 186 -14.82 -7.13 16.00
C ARG A 186 -15.53 -8.37 16.51
N HIS A 187 -15.35 -9.49 15.83
CA HIS A 187 -15.94 -10.77 16.20
C HIS A 187 -15.33 -11.30 17.51
N ASN A 188 -14.00 -11.25 17.64
CA ASN A 188 -13.29 -11.77 18.82
C ASN A 188 -13.42 -10.86 20.04
N GLU A 189 -13.48 -9.54 19.82
CA GLU A 189 -13.50 -8.53 20.88
C GLU A 189 -14.62 -7.50 20.67
N PRO A 190 -15.89 -7.82 21.01
CA PRO A 190 -17.05 -6.95 20.77
C PRO A 190 -17.01 -5.60 21.49
N CYS A 191 -16.15 -5.45 22.51
CA CYS A 191 -15.96 -4.18 23.22
C CYS A 191 -15.10 -3.18 22.44
N VAL A 192 -14.34 -3.62 21.43
CA VAL A 192 -13.47 -2.76 20.63
C VAL A 192 -14.30 -1.90 19.67
N PRO A 193 -14.14 -0.56 19.66
CA PRO A 193 -14.89 0.33 18.78
C PRO A 193 -14.30 0.34 17.36
N VAL A 194 -14.46 -0.77 16.63
CA VAL A 194 -13.82 -0.99 15.32
C VAL A 194 -14.19 0.04 14.26
N GLN A 195 -15.39 0.65 14.30
CA GLN A 195 -15.73 1.73 13.36
C GLN A 195 -14.84 2.95 13.56
N LEU A 196 -14.61 3.36 14.82
CA LEU A 196 -13.70 4.47 15.13
C LEU A 196 -12.27 4.11 14.76
N LEU A 197 -11.84 2.87 15.06
CA LEU A 197 -10.52 2.38 14.65
C LEU A 197 -10.36 2.42 13.14
N TYR A 198 -11.35 2.02 12.35
CA TYR A 198 -11.28 2.00 10.90
C TYR A 198 -11.00 3.39 10.31
N HIS A 199 -11.70 4.42 10.80
CA HIS A 199 -11.46 5.79 10.37
C HIS A 199 -10.01 6.22 10.63
N GLN A 200 -9.48 5.91 11.81
CA GLN A 200 -8.09 6.20 12.13
C GLN A 200 -7.10 5.35 11.31
N CYS A 201 -7.43 4.08 11.08
CA CYS A 201 -6.61 3.17 10.28
C CYS A 201 -6.40 3.70 8.87
N ARG A 202 -7.42 4.30 8.25
CA ARG A 202 -7.28 4.93 6.93
C ARG A 202 -6.25 6.06 6.92
N HIS A 203 -6.25 6.90 7.96
CA HIS A 203 -5.26 7.98 8.08
C HIS A 203 -3.85 7.44 8.32
N VAL A 204 -3.71 6.47 9.23
CA VAL A 204 -2.43 5.84 9.55
C VAL A 204 -1.86 5.08 8.35
N LEU A 205 -2.69 4.32 7.64
CA LEU A 205 -2.29 3.56 6.46
C LEU A 205 -1.84 4.51 5.35
N LEU A 206 -2.58 5.58 5.06
CA LEU A 206 -2.17 6.59 4.08
C LEU A 206 -0.85 7.25 4.47
N PHE A 207 -0.67 7.60 5.75
CA PHE A 207 0.58 8.17 6.26
C PHE A 207 1.76 7.22 6.03
N ILE A 208 1.65 5.96 6.45
CA ILE A 208 2.72 4.96 6.26
C ILE A 208 2.99 4.72 4.78
N THR A 209 1.94 4.72 3.95
CA THR A 209 2.06 4.52 2.50
C THR A 209 2.84 5.68 1.85
N LEU A 210 2.58 6.92 2.26
CA LEU A 210 3.33 8.10 1.79
C LEU A 210 4.75 8.18 2.37
N GLN A 211 4.95 7.74 3.62
CA GLN A 211 6.23 7.74 4.33
C GLN A 211 6.97 6.40 4.23
N ARG A 212 6.62 5.55 3.25
CA ARG A 212 7.05 4.15 3.12
C ARG A 212 8.55 3.97 3.37
N LYS A 213 9.38 4.78 2.70
CA LYS A 213 10.85 4.70 2.81
C LYS A 213 11.33 4.99 4.24
N ALA A 214 10.95 6.14 4.79
CA ALA A 214 11.36 6.57 6.14
C ALA A 214 10.85 5.59 7.22
N PHE A 215 9.62 5.09 7.05
CA PHE A 215 9.02 4.11 7.93
C PHE A 215 9.81 2.80 7.96
N TYR A 216 10.02 2.15 6.80
CA TYR A 216 10.71 0.87 6.77
C TYR A 216 12.20 0.98 7.08
N GLU A 217 12.85 2.10 6.78
CA GLU A 217 14.22 2.36 7.22
C GLU A 217 14.31 2.46 8.75
N SER A 218 13.38 3.18 9.38
CA SER A 218 13.30 3.28 10.84
C SER A 218 13.00 1.93 11.48
N LEU A 219 12.07 1.16 10.90
CA LEU A 219 11.72 -0.18 11.38
C LEU A 219 12.90 -1.15 11.28
N LEU A 220 13.68 -1.10 10.19
CA LEU A 220 14.90 -1.87 10.04
C LEU A 220 15.91 -1.52 11.13
N ILE A 221 16.16 -0.22 11.35
CA ILE A 221 17.09 0.24 12.40
C ILE A 221 16.65 -0.24 13.78
N THR A 222 15.36 -0.09 14.13
CA THR A 222 14.82 -0.58 15.41
C THR A 222 14.98 -2.09 15.55
N SER A 223 14.71 -2.86 14.48
CA SER A 223 14.88 -4.32 14.52
C SER A 223 16.34 -4.73 14.75
N LEU A 224 17.30 -3.98 14.19
CA LEU A 224 18.74 -4.26 14.35
C LEU A 224 19.30 -3.81 15.70
N GLN A 225 18.84 -2.68 16.24
CA GLN A 225 19.26 -2.19 17.56
C GLN A 225 18.91 -3.16 18.68
N THR A 226 17.86 -3.95 18.49
CA THR A 226 17.50 -5.01 19.43
C THR A 226 18.36 -6.26 19.33
N SER A 227 19.20 -6.38 18.28
CA SER A 227 19.96 -7.59 17.97
C SER A 227 21.47 -7.38 17.78
N SER A 228 22.00 -6.17 17.60
CA SER A 228 23.44 -5.87 17.53
C SER A 228 23.76 -4.36 17.68
N SER A 229 25.00 -4.04 18.06
CA SER A 229 25.52 -2.68 18.32
C SER A 229 25.44 -1.75 17.09
N SER A 230 25.19 -0.47 17.38
CA SER A 230 24.87 0.66 16.49
C SER A 230 25.75 0.81 15.23
N SER A 231 25.35 0.17 14.13
CA SER A 231 25.92 0.40 12.81
C SER A 231 24.81 0.57 11.77
N SER A 232 25.08 1.36 10.72
CA SER A 232 24.15 1.56 9.60
C SER A 232 23.79 0.22 8.95
N PRO A 233 22.52 -0.03 8.56
CA PRO A 233 22.13 -1.30 7.95
C PRO A 233 22.90 -1.58 6.66
N SER A 234 23.58 -2.73 6.60
CA SER A 234 24.28 -3.21 5.41
C SER A 234 23.32 -3.52 4.25
N GLN A 235 23.83 -3.52 3.02
CA GLN A 235 23.03 -3.85 1.84
C GLN A 235 22.35 -5.23 1.94
N LYS A 236 23.07 -6.24 2.41
CA LYS A 236 22.53 -7.60 2.62
C LYS A 236 21.38 -7.64 3.65
N GLN A 237 21.42 -6.78 4.66
CA GLN A 237 20.31 -6.64 5.62
C GLN A 237 19.11 -5.95 4.96
N ARG A 238 19.33 -4.91 4.16
CA ARG A 238 18.27 -4.21 3.41
C ARG A 238 17.58 -5.14 2.42
N GLU A 239 18.33 -5.96 1.68
CA GLU A 239 17.80 -6.95 0.74
C GLU A 239 16.91 -8.00 1.43
N LYS A 240 17.33 -8.53 2.58
CA LYS A 240 16.49 -9.45 3.37
C LYS A 240 15.22 -8.77 3.91
N PHE A 241 15.32 -7.47 4.21
CA PHE A 241 14.22 -6.70 4.77
C PHE A 241 13.14 -6.32 3.75
N VAL A 242 13.38 -6.49 2.45
CA VAL A 242 12.35 -6.30 1.40
C VAL A 242 11.12 -7.17 1.66
N THR A 243 11.30 -8.36 2.23
CA THR A 243 10.17 -9.21 2.64
C THR A 243 9.25 -8.53 3.66
N VAL A 244 9.81 -7.72 4.57
CA VAL A 244 9.04 -6.96 5.57
C VAL A 244 8.31 -5.79 4.93
N THR A 245 8.87 -5.16 3.88
CA THR A 245 8.23 -4.03 3.21
C THR A 245 6.97 -4.43 2.44
N GLU A 246 6.94 -5.66 1.93
CA GLU A 246 5.83 -6.23 1.16
C GLU A 246 4.92 -7.16 2.01
N ASP A 247 5.12 -7.25 3.33
CA ASP A 247 4.26 -8.03 4.21
C ASP A 247 3.01 -7.23 4.61
N TYR A 248 1.90 -7.50 3.91
CA TYR A 248 0.64 -6.80 4.15
C TYR A 248 -0.12 -7.29 5.38
N MET A 249 0.16 -8.49 5.86
CA MET A 249 -0.36 -8.96 7.14
C MET A 249 0.28 -8.15 8.28
N LEU A 250 1.60 -7.97 8.25
CA LEU A 250 2.33 -7.13 9.22
C LEU A 250 1.90 -5.67 9.15
N LEU A 251 1.78 -5.11 7.93
CA LEU A 251 1.28 -3.76 7.74
C LEU A 251 -0.13 -3.60 8.33
N GLY A 252 -1.03 -4.56 8.08
CA GLY A 252 -2.40 -4.55 8.57
C GLY A 252 -2.48 -4.50 10.10
N VAL A 253 -1.82 -5.44 10.79
CA VAL A 253 -1.81 -5.46 12.26
C VAL A 253 -1.11 -4.22 12.86
N GLY A 254 -0.06 -3.74 12.20
CA GLY A 254 0.66 -2.54 12.60
C GLY A 254 -0.20 -1.28 12.54
N VAL A 255 -0.93 -1.09 11.43
CA VAL A 255 -1.87 0.04 11.25
C VAL A 255 -2.97 0.03 12.30
N ILE A 256 -3.57 -1.13 12.58
CA ILE A 256 -4.62 -1.27 13.60
C ILE A 256 -4.06 -0.95 14.99
N SER A 257 -2.88 -1.49 15.30
CA SER A 257 -2.21 -1.23 16.57
C SER A 257 -1.89 0.25 16.79
N VAL A 258 -1.34 0.94 15.79
CA VAL A 258 -1.09 2.40 15.84
C VAL A 258 -2.39 3.17 16.02
N SER A 259 -3.46 2.77 15.32
CA SER A 259 -4.75 3.43 15.42
C SER A 259 -5.36 3.27 16.81
N ALA A 260 -5.26 2.07 17.39
CA ALA A 260 -5.68 1.81 18.77
C ALA A 260 -4.84 2.59 19.78
N PHE A 261 -3.52 2.68 19.57
CA PHE A 261 -2.63 3.49 20.41
C PHE A 261 -3.04 4.97 20.43
N ILE A 262 -3.32 5.55 19.26
CA ILE A 262 -3.70 6.96 19.12
C ILE A 262 -5.09 7.24 19.69
N LEU A 263 -6.09 6.40 19.37
CA LEU A 263 -7.48 6.65 19.76
C LEU A 263 -7.82 6.20 21.18
N CYS A 264 -7.30 5.06 21.61
CA CYS A 264 -7.68 4.45 22.89
C CYS A 264 -6.53 3.64 23.48
N PHE A 265 -5.48 4.32 23.95
CA PHE A 265 -4.30 3.71 24.56
C PHE A 265 -4.64 2.67 25.65
N ARG A 266 -5.75 2.85 26.39
CA ARG A 266 -6.20 1.90 27.42
C ARG A 266 -6.50 0.50 26.88
N MET A 267 -6.99 0.39 25.64
CA MET A 267 -7.32 -0.88 25.00
C MET A 267 -6.19 -1.40 24.10
N TRP A 268 -5.13 -0.61 23.90
CA TRP A 268 -4.07 -0.92 22.95
C TRP A 268 -3.40 -2.28 23.24
N GLN A 269 -3.09 -2.58 24.51
CA GLN A 269 -2.47 -3.86 24.87
C GLN A 269 -3.37 -5.07 24.55
N GLN A 270 -4.68 -4.93 24.75
CA GLN A 270 -5.67 -5.96 24.41
C GLN A 270 -5.73 -6.16 22.90
N VAL A 271 -5.83 -5.07 22.13
CA VAL A 271 -5.80 -5.12 20.66
C VAL A 271 -4.52 -5.78 20.15
N VAL A 272 -3.34 -5.40 20.67
CA VAL A 272 -2.06 -6.03 20.27
C VAL A 272 -2.03 -7.51 20.62
N ALA A 273 -2.58 -7.91 21.77
CA ALA A 273 -2.63 -9.31 22.17
C ALA A 273 -3.51 -10.13 21.21
N GLU A 274 -4.67 -9.62 20.84
CA GLU A 274 -5.61 -10.28 19.95
C GLU A 274 -5.08 -10.36 18.50
N LEU A 275 -4.55 -9.26 17.98
CA LEU A 275 -3.91 -9.24 16.67
C LEU A 275 -2.74 -10.24 16.60
N SER A 276 -1.97 -10.36 17.68
CA SER A 276 -0.87 -11.33 17.77
C SER A 276 -1.40 -12.77 17.80
N HIS A 277 -2.48 -13.02 18.54
CA HIS A 277 -3.11 -14.33 18.64
C HIS A 277 -3.66 -14.80 17.28
N MET A 278 -4.42 -13.95 16.58
CA MET A 278 -5.12 -14.34 15.35
C MET A 278 -4.21 -14.43 14.12
N THR A 279 -3.06 -13.74 14.11
CA THR A 279 -2.13 -13.74 12.95
C THR A 279 -0.84 -14.53 13.18
N GLY A 280 -0.49 -14.80 14.43
CA GLY A 280 0.80 -15.38 14.81
C GLY A 280 1.98 -14.39 14.75
N ILE A 281 1.74 -13.12 14.41
CA ILE A 281 2.77 -12.07 14.44
C ILE A 281 3.07 -11.73 15.90
N THR A 282 4.36 -11.63 16.26
CA THR A 282 4.72 -11.43 17.68
C THR A 282 4.25 -10.07 18.19
N LYS A 283 3.82 -10.01 19.46
CA LYS A 283 3.46 -8.75 20.13
C LYS A 283 4.58 -7.71 20.04
N ARG A 284 5.85 -8.16 20.10
CA ARG A 284 7.02 -7.31 19.95
C ARG A 284 7.07 -6.64 18.59
N SER A 285 6.93 -7.40 17.50
CA SER A 285 6.92 -6.84 16.14
C SER A 285 5.80 -5.81 15.95
N ILE A 286 4.61 -6.09 16.47
CA ILE A 286 3.46 -5.15 16.41
C ILE A 286 3.76 -3.88 17.24
N THR A 287 4.38 -4.04 18.41
CA THR A 287 4.76 -2.93 19.30
C THR A 287 5.86 -2.05 18.68
N ASP A 288 6.91 -2.66 18.13
CA ASP A 288 8.00 -1.95 17.45
C ASP A 288 7.47 -1.16 16.24
N PHE A 289 6.61 -1.80 15.43
CA PHE A 289 5.89 -1.13 14.34
C PHE A 289 5.15 0.11 14.86
N THR A 290 4.41 -0.05 15.96
CA THR A 290 3.60 1.02 16.55
C THR A 290 4.45 2.21 16.97
N PHE A 291 5.51 1.97 17.74
CA PHE A 291 6.37 3.04 18.23
C PHE A 291 7.16 3.73 17.12
N VAL A 292 7.61 2.98 16.11
CA VAL A 292 8.25 3.58 14.93
C VAL A 292 7.28 4.52 14.20
N THR A 293 6.03 4.09 13.94
CA THR A 293 5.05 4.95 13.29
C THR A 293 4.72 6.19 14.13
N VAL A 294 4.47 6.03 15.44
CA VAL A 294 4.15 7.15 16.34
C VAL A 294 5.31 8.15 16.40
N LYS A 295 6.56 7.67 16.46
CA LYS A 295 7.75 8.52 16.43
C LYS A 295 7.79 9.37 15.14
N LEU A 296 7.51 8.77 13.99
CA LEU A 296 7.49 9.48 12.71
C LEU A 296 6.32 10.47 12.57
N ILE A 297 5.19 10.20 13.25
CA ILE A 297 4.06 11.14 13.29
C ILE A 297 4.41 12.37 14.13
N ILE A 298 5.08 12.18 15.27
CA ILE A 298 5.46 13.26 16.19
C ILE A 298 6.64 14.08 15.63
N ASP A 299 7.60 13.40 15.02
CA ASP A 299 8.78 14.01 14.40
C ASP A 299 8.92 13.57 12.93
N PRO A 300 8.23 14.27 12.00
CA PRO A 300 8.28 13.95 10.59
C PRO A 300 9.62 14.28 9.91
N HIS A 301 10.58 14.89 10.61
CA HIS A 301 11.90 15.25 10.09
C HIS A 301 13.06 14.92 11.07
N PRO A 302 13.40 13.63 11.28
CA PRO A 302 14.47 13.27 12.21
C PRO A 302 15.89 13.52 11.67
N THR A 303 16.04 13.96 10.42
CA THR A 303 17.34 14.04 9.72
C THR A 303 17.60 15.41 9.12
N SER A 304 17.86 16.41 9.97
CA SER A 304 18.59 17.63 9.57
C SER A 304 19.42 18.26 10.69
N SER A 305 19.83 17.49 11.70
CA SER A 305 20.58 18.02 12.84
C SER A 305 21.80 17.16 13.22
N HIS A 306 22.58 16.67 12.26
CA HIS A 306 23.94 16.15 12.51
C HIS A 306 24.85 16.33 11.28
N LEU A 307 24.98 17.57 10.79
CA LEU A 307 26.07 17.98 9.89
C LEU A 307 26.46 19.43 10.21
N THR A 308 26.90 19.66 11.44
CA THR A 308 27.74 20.81 11.81
C THR A 308 28.64 20.38 12.95
N HIS A 309 29.82 19.86 12.61
CA HIS A 309 31.13 20.28 13.10
C HIS A 309 32.22 19.44 12.43
#